data_AF-A0A377ZN67-F1
#
_entry.id   AF-A0A377ZN67-F1
#
_cell.length_a   1.000
_cell.length_b   1.000
_cell.length_c   1.000
_cell.angle_alpha   90.00
_cell.angle_beta   90.00
_cell.angle_gamma   90.00
#
_symmetry.space_group_name_H-M   'P 1'
#
loop_
_entity.id
_entity.type
_entity.pdbx_description
1 polymer ?
#
loop_
_entity_poly.entity_id
_entity_poly.type
_entity_poly.pdbx_seq_one_letter_code
_entity_poly.pdbx_strand_id
1 'polypeptide(L)'
;MDVATPQGTWAIDTGFIVYNDRTYPRFMGLLSELGIGRQKTQMSFSVHNPASGLEYNGHSLTSLFAQRRNLLKPAFWGLLSEIVRFNRLAKLALTEALDPGATLESFLTRHRFSPFFARHYILPMGAAIWSSSLQEMRRFPLPLFLRFFENHGLLDIRDRPQWYVVPGGSREYVRALLARLGDRLDLRLNAPVQQVERHPAGVILRLASGEAHFDQVIFACHSRAGAGDAGGAHRRRA
;
A
#
# COMPACT_ATOMS: atom_id res chain seq x y z
N MET A 1 6.41 -1.71 -16.46
CA MET A 1 6.80 -2.49 -17.65
C MET A 1 6.03 -1.99 -18.84
N ASP A 2 6.61 -2.07 -20.04
CA ASP A 2 5.90 -1.69 -21.27
C ASP A 2 5.25 -2.91 -21.90
N VAL A 3 3.98 -2.79 -22.26
CA VAL A 3 3.20 -3.87 -22.88
C VAL A 3 2.73 -3.38 -24.24
N ALA A 4 3.16 -4.07 -25.29
CA ALA A 4 2.72 -3.81 -26.65
C ALA A 4 1.34 -4.45 -26.88
N THR A 5 0.38 -3.66 -27.40
CA THR A 5 -0.91 -4.13 -27.87
C THR A 5 -1.16 -3.62 -29.29
N PRO A 6 -2.15 -4.14 -30.03
CA PRO A 6 -2.52 -3.60 -31.34
C PRO A 6 -2.89 -2.11 -31.33
N GLN A 7 -3.22 -1.55 -30.17
CA GLN A 7 -3.61 -0.15 -29.97
C GLN A 7 -2.43 0.74 -29.54
N GLY A 8 -1.24 0.17 -29.34
CA GLY A 8 -0.02 0.89 -28.95
C GLY A 8 0.73 0.25 -27.79
N THR A 9 1.76 0.94 -27.32
CA THR A 9 2.57 0.51 -26.18
C THR A 9 2.10 1.22 -24.92
N TRP A 10 1.80 0.44 -23.88
CA TRP A 10 1.29 0.94 -22.60
C TRP A 10 2.31 0.74 -21.49
N ALA A 11 2.60 1.81 -20.74
CA ALA A 11 3.37 1.73 -19.52
C ALA A 11 2.48 1.22 -18.37
N ILE A 12 2.70 -0.04 -17.97
CA ILE A 12 1.97 -0.69 -16.88
C ILE A 12 2.79 -0.63 -15.59
N ASP A 13 2.22 -0.03 -14.56
CA ASP A 13 2.78 -0.06 -13.21
C ASP A 13 2.41 -1.38 -12.51
N THR A 14 3.40 -2.04 -11.91
CA THR A 14 3.23 -3.34 -11.23
C THR A 14 3.42 -3.27 -9.71
N GLY A 15 3.87 -2.12 -9.21
CA GLY A 15 4.12 -1.89 -7.78
C GLY A 15 3.34 -0.68 -7.29
N PHE A 16 3.98 0.49 -7.28
CA PHE A 16 3.32 1.73 -6.92
C PHE A 16 2.49 2.26 -8.11
N ILE A 17 1.17 2.15 -8.03
CA ILE A 17 0.27 2.46 -9.15
C ILE A 17 -0.53 3.75 -8.92
N VAL A 18 -0.87 4.06 -7.65
CA VAL A 18 -1.80 5.16 -7.31
C VAL A 18 -1.37 5.93 -6.07
N TYR A 19 -1.81 7.19 -5.99
CA TYR A 19 -1.70 8.05 -4.82
C TYR A 19 -2.96 8.90 -4.65
N ASN A 20 -3.11 9.59 -3.52
CA ASN A 20 -4.26 10.45 -3.27
C ASN A 20 -3.89 11.75 -2.53
N ASP A 21 -4.80 12.72 -2.58
CA ASP A 21 -4.60 14.07 -2.04
C ASP A 21 -4.56 14.16 -0.51
N ARG A 22 -5.08 13.16 0.21
CA ARG A 22 -5.07 13.12 1.68
C ARG A 22 -3.75 12.57 2.23
N THR A 23 -3.28 11.46 1.67
CA THR A 23 -2.16 10.66 2.22
C THR A 23 -0.80 11.08 1.67
N TYR A 24 -0.76 11.69 0.48
CA TYR A 24 0.48 11.90 -0.27
C TYR A 24 0.83 13.38 -0.55
N PRO A 25 0.63 14.33 0.38
CA PRO A 25 0.87 15.75 0.10
C PRO A 25 2.34 16.04 -0.27
N ARG A 26 3.30 15.37 0.38
CA ARG A 26 4.73 15.53 0.07
C ARG A 26 5.10 14.96 -1.30
N PHE A 27 4.56 13.80 -1.65
CA PHE A 27 4.80 13.21 -2.96
C PHE A 27 4.16 14.06 -4.08
N MET A 28 2.98 14.63 -3.85
CA MET A 28 2.38 15.58 -4.77
C MET A 28 3.22 16.86 -4.92
N GLY A 29 3.81 17.36 -3.83
CA GLY A 29 4.78 18.45 -3.87
C GLY A 29 5.99 18.10 -4.72
N LEU A 30 6.59 16.93 -4.52
CA LEU A 30 7.70 16.42 -5.32
C LEU A 30 7.34 16.34 -6.82
N LEU A 31 6.19 15.76 -7.16
CA LEU A 31 5.75 15.70 -8.57
C LEU A 31 5.60 17.09 -9.18
N SER A 32 5.06 18.05 -8.41
CA SER A 32 4.96 19.45 -8.84
C SER A 32 6.32 20.09 -9.08
N GLU A 33 7.30 19.86 -8.22
CA GLU A 33 8.67 20.36 -8.39
C GLU A 33 9.38 19.74 -9.60
N LEU A 34 9.02 18.50 -9.95
CA LEU A 34 9.50 17.80 -11.14
C LEU A 34 8.74 18.19 -12.41
N GLY A 35 7.74 19.07 -12.33
CA GLY A 35 6.90 19.47 -13.46
C GLY A 35 5.95 18.38 -13.97
N ILE A 36 5.68 17.36 -13.15
CA ILE A 36 4.82 16.22 -13.51
C ILE A 36 3.39 16.50 -13.07
N GLY A 37 2.48 16.46 -14.05
CA GLY A 37 1.04 16.61 -13.83
C GLY A 37 0.41 15.44 -13.07
N ARG A 38 -0.90 15.56 -12.79
CA ARG A 38 -1.69 14.56 -12.07
C ARG A 38 -2.81 14.06 -12.97
N GLN A 39 -2.97 12.75 -13.11
CA GLN A 39 -4.10 12.16 -13.83
C GLN A 39 -5.09 11.56 -12.85
N LYS A 40 -6.33 12.07 -12.83
CA LYS A 40 -7.38 11.54 -11.96
C LYS A 40 -7.68 10.08 -12.32
N THR A 41 -7.86 9.26 -11.29
CA THR A 41 -8.31 7.87 -11.43
C THR A 41 -9.36 7.55 -10.38
N GLN A 42 -10.04 6.42 -10.54
CA GLN A 42 -10.97 5.87 -9.56
C GLN A 42 -10.44 4.53 -9.07
N MET A 43 -10.53 4.30 -7.77
CA MET A 43 -10.24 3.00 -7.16
C MET A 43 -11.55 2.34 -6.77
N SER A 44 -11.87 1.23 -7.43
CA SER A 44 -13.05 0.42 -7.15
C SER A 44 -12.67 -0.96 -6.68
N PHE A 45 -13.51 -1.55 -5.83
CA PHE A 45 -13.34 -2.91 -5.35
C PHE A 45 -14.59 -3.73 -5.68
N SER A 46 -14.39 -4.94 -6.19
CA SER A 46 -15.47 -5.89 -6.45
C SER A 46 -15.10 -7.28 -5.98
N VAL A 47 -16.07 -8.00 -5.43
CA VAL A 47 -15.92 -9.40 -5.04
C VAL A 47 -16.83 -10.23 -5.93
N HIS A 48 -16.29 -11.32 -6.46
CA HIS A 48 -17.06 -12.39 -7.08
C HIS A 48 -16.68 -13.70 -6.38
N ASN A 49 -17.64 -14.34 -5.71
CA ASN A 49 -17.49 -15.63 -5.07
C ASN A 49 -18.36 -16.66 -5.80
N PRO A 50 -17.78 -17.51 -6.66
CA PRO A 50 -18.52 -18.54 -7.40
C PRO A 50 -19.23 -19.53 -6.48
N ALA A 51 -18.64 -19.87 -5.32
CA ALA A 51 -19.16 -20.89 -4.42
C ALA A 51 -20.43 -20.45 -3.68
N SER A 52 -20.55 -19.15 -3.37
CA SER A 52 -21.78 -18.59 -2.77
C SER A 52 -22.69 -17.88 -3.79
N GLY A 53 -22.24 -17.74 -5.03
CA GLY A 53 -22.89 -16.93 -6.06
C GLY A 53 -23.00 -15.44 -5.70
N LEU A 54 -22.22 -14.97 -4.72
CA LEU A 54 -22.23 -13.58 -4.30
C LEU A 54 -21.31 -12.76 -5.18
N GLU A 55 -21.86 -11.69 -5.75
CA GLU A 55 -21.08 -10.71 -6.49
C GLU A 55 -21.60 -9.30 -6.20
N TYR A 56 -20.69 -8.38 -5.89
CA TYR A 56 -21.01 -6.97 -5.69
C TYR A 56 -19.82 -6.07 -5.96
N ASN A 57 -20.10 -4.79 -6.25
CA ASN A 57 -19.10 -3.74 -6.47
C ASN A 57 -19.26 -2.63 -5.41
N GLY A 58 -18.17 -2.30 -4.71
CA GLY A 58 -18.10 -1.34 -3.60
C GLY A 58 -17.76 0.11 -3.97
N HIS A 59 -17.81 0.49 -5.26
CA HIS A 59 -17.53 1.86 -5.74
C HIS A 59 -18.38 2.93 -5.03
N SER A 60 -19.67 2.63 -4.79
CA SER A 60 -20.62 3.47 -4.05
C SER A 60 -21.72 2.60 -3.45
N LEU A 61 -22.45 3.09 -2.44
CA LEU A 61 -23.68 2.43 -1.97
C LEU A 61 -24.64 2.16 -3.14
N THR A 62 -24.63 3.00 -4.19
CA THR A 62 -25.38 2.82 -5.43
C THR A 62 -24.84 1.73 -6.36
N SER A 63 -23.52 1.54 -6.48
CA SER A 63 -22.96 0.40 -7.24
C SER A 63 -23.13 -0.94 -6.52
N LEU A 64 -23.24 -0.93 -5.18
CA LEU A 64 -23.57 -2.11 -4.39
C LEU A 64 -24.96 -2.66 -4.77
N PHE A 65 -25.87 -1.79 -5.24
CA PHE A 65 -27.20 -2.15 -5.73
C PHE A 65 -27.25 -2.56 -7.21
N ALA A 66 -26.12 -2.64 -7.92
CA ALA A 66 -26.09 -2.99 -9.35
C ALA A 66 -26.64 -4.40 -9.64
N GLN A 67 -26.52 -5.34 -8.70
CA GLN A 67 -27.23 -6.61 -8.76
C GLN A 67 -28.57 -6.51 -8.02
N ARG A 68 -29.65 -6.11 -8.74
CA ARG A 68 -31.01 -5.99 -8.17
C ARG A 68 -31.48 -7.24 -7.42
N ARG A 69 -31.02 -8.44 -7.81
CA ARG A 69 -31.30 -9.71 -7.12
C ARG A 69 -30.78 -9.76 -5.67
N ASN A 70 -29.72 -9.01 -5.34
CA ASN A 70 -29.17 -8.98 -3.99
C ASN A 70 -29.99 -8.09 -3.04
N LEU A 71 -30.83 -7.18 -3.56
CA LEU A 71 -31.78 -6.39 -2.76
C LEU A 71 -32.78 -7.28 -2.02
N LEU A 72 -33.06 -8.47 -2.55
CA LEU A 72 -33.99 -9.43 -1.96
C LEU A 72 -33.33 -10.42 -1.00
N LYS A 73 -32.00 -10.35 -0.80
CA LYS A 73 -31.26 -11.31 0.04
C LYS A 73 -31.00 -10.71 1.43
N PRO A 74 -31.57 -11.26 2.52
CA PRO A 74 -31.34 -10.77 3.89
C PRO A 74 -29.85 -10.73 4.29
N ALA A 75 -29.08 -11.73 3.84
CA ALA A 75 -27.63 -11.79 4.09
C ALA A 75 -26.86 -10.58 3.52
N PHE A 76 -27.34 -10.00 2.41
CA PHE A 76 -26.72 -8.82 1.80
C PHE A 76 -26.96 -7.56 2.64
N TRP A 77 -28.16 -7.38 3.18
CA TRP A 77 -28.44 -6.29 4.11
C TRP A 77 -27.67 -6.43 5.42
N GLY A 78 -27.53 -7.66 5.92
CA GLY A 78 -26.64 -7.98 7.04
C GLY A 78 -25.21 -7.52 6.77
N LEU A 79 -24.66 -7.88 5.60
CA LEU A 79 -23.33 -7.44 5.16
C LEU A 79 -23.17 -5.92 5.14
N LEU A 80 -24.13 -5.19 4.54
CA LEU A 80 -24.10 -3.72 4.49
C LEU A 80 -24.12 -3.10 5.89
N SER A 81 -24.96 -3.63 6.79
CA SER A 81 -25.03 -3.16 8.17
C SER A 81 -23.72 -3.38 8.91
N GLU A 82 -23.05 -4.52 8.66
CA GLU A 82 -21.75 -4.82 9.27
C GLU A 82 -20.62 -3.98 8.69
N ILE A 83 -20.66 -3.61 7.39
CA ILE A 83 -19.71 -2.65 6.81
C ILE A 83 -19.79 -1.30 7.53
N VAL A 84 -21.00 -0.74 7.67
CA VAL A 84 -21.19 0.53 8.38
C VAL A 84 -20.75 0.43 9.84
N ARG A 85 -21.06 -0.69 10.50
CA ARG A 85 -20.63 -0.98 11.87
C ARG A 85 -19.12 -1.09 11.99
N PHE A 86 -18.45 -1.78 11.06
CA PHE A 86 -17.01 -1.91 11.01
C PHE A 86 -16.34 -0.54 10.87
N ASN A 87 -16.78 0.28 9.91
CA ASN A 87 -16.20 1.60 9.69
C ASN A 87 -16.29 2.48 10.93
N ARG A 88 -17.43 2.47 11.63
CA ARG A 88 -17.61 3.22 12.89
C ARG A 88 -16.68 2.72 14.00
N LEU A 89 -16.62 1.41 14.22
CA LEU A 89 -15.77 0.82 15.27
C LEU A 89 -14.29 1.00 14.96
N ALA A 90 -13.90 0.89 13.69
CA ALA A 90 -12.54 1.12 13.22
C ALA A 90 -12.07 2.55 13.51
N LYS A 91 -12.92 3.55 13.21
CA LYS A 91 -12.64 4.96 13.50
C LYS A 91 -12.52 5.24 15.00
N LEU A 92 -13.43 4.68 15.80
CA LEU A 92 -13.34 4.79 17.26
C LEU A 92 -12.02 4.18 17.77
N ALA A 93 -11.67 2.99 17.29
CA ALA A 93 -10.45 2.31 17.70
C ALA A 93 -9.19 3.11 17.33
N LEU A 94 -9.19 3.89 16.24
CA LEU A 94 -8.09 4.79 15.88
C LEU A 94 -7.94 6.01 16.80
N THR A 95 -9.01 6.41 17.49
CA THR A 95 -8.95 7.50 18.50
C THR A 95 -8.49 7.00 19.87
N GLU A 96 -8.50 5.69 20.08
CA GLU A 96 -8.05 5.03 21.30
C GLU A 96 -6.63 4.48 21.14
N ALA A 97 -5.99 4.11 22.27
CA ALA A 97 -4.71 3.41 22.22
C ALA A 97 -4.93 1.97 21.72
N LEU A 98 -4.63 1.73 20.44
CA LEU A 98 -4.64 0.38 19.86
C LEU A 98 -3.52 -0.47 20.46
N ASP A 99 -3.87 -1.68 20.88
CA ASP A 99 -2.90 -2.71 21.25
C ASP A 99 -1.97 -3.02 20.04
N PRO A 100 -0.64 -2.84 20.17
CA PRO A 100 0.32 -3.15 19.12
C PRO A 100 0.29 -4.61 18.66
N GLY A 101 -0.16 -5.53 19.52
CA GLY A 101 -0.30 -6.96 19.23
C GLY A 101 -1.64 -7.35 18.61
N ALA A 102 -2.60 -6.42 18.51
CA ALA A 102 -3.92 -6.73 17.97
C ALA A 102 -3.86 -7.09 16.49
N THR A 103 -4.62 -8.10 16.11
CA THR A 103 -4.79 -8.57 14.72
C THR A 103 -6.18 -8.25 14.20
N LEU A 104 -6.35 -8.28 12.87
CA LEU A 104 -7.67 -8.15 12.26
C LEU A 104 -8.66 -9.18 12.81
N GLU A 105 -8.24 -10.44 12.98
CA GLU A 105 -9.08 -11.49 13.56
C GLU A 105 -9.48 -11.23 15.02
N SER A 106 -8.55 -10.72 15.84
CA SER A 106 -8.86 -10.36 17.23
C SER A 106 -9.95 -9.28 17.31
N PHE A 107 -9.90 -8.28 16.41
CA PHE A 107 -10.90 -7.23 16.32
C PHE A 107 -12.26 -7.76 15.86
N LEU A 108 -12.26 -8.60 14.81
CA LEU A 108 -13.48 -9.21 14.29
C LEU A 108 -14.18 -10.07 15.36
N THR A 109 -13.40 -10.86 16.10
CA THR A 109 -13.90 -11.71 17.19
C THR A 109 -14.43 -10.87 18.35
N ARG A 110 -13.65 -9.90 18.85
CA ARG A 110 -14.04 -9.02 19.97
C ARG A 110 -15.38 -8.33 19.72
N HIS A 111 -15.59 -7.85 18.50
CA HIS A 111 -16.81 -7.16 18.11
C HIS A 111 -17.86 -8.07 17.49
N ARG A 112 -17.67 -9.40 17.48
CA ARG A 112 -18.64 -10.40 17.00
C ARG A 112 -19.09 -10.11 15.56
N PHE A 113 -18.15 -9.89 14.66
CA PHE A 113 -18.45 -9.80 13.23
C PHE A 113 -18.77 -11.17 12.65
N SER A 114 -19.75 -11.22 11.73
CA SER A 114 -20.15 -12.50 11.16
C SER A 114 -19.05 -13.11 10.27
N PRO A 115 -18.97 -14.45 10.18
CA PRO A 115 -18.11 -15.11 9.20
C PRO A 115 -18.44 -14.69 7.76
N PHE A 116 -19.70 -14.33 7.50
CA PHE A 116 -20.15 -13.87 6.18
C PHE A 116 -19.49 -12.53 5.82
N PHE A 117 -19.54 -11.54 6.71
CA PHE A 117 -18.85 -10.25 6.55
C PHE A 117 -17.34 -10.44 6.39
N ALA A 118 -16.74 -11.25 7.26
CA ALA A 118 -15.30 -11.49 7.22
C ALA A 118 -14.86 -12.07 5.86
N ARG A 119 -15.54 -13.12 5.40
CA ARG A 119 -15.19 -13.87 4.18
C ARG A 119 -15.51 -13.11 2.90
N HIS A 120 -16.54 -12.27 2.89
CA HIS A 120 -17.04 -11.66 1.66
C HIS A 120 -16.70 -10.17 1.52
N TYR A 121 -16.13 -9.52 2.53
CA TYR A 121 -15.77 -8.11 2.47
C TYR A 121 -14.36 -7.84 2.98
N ILE A 122 -14.15 -7.90 4.30
CA ILE A 122 -12.95 -7.30 4.89
C ILE A 122 -11.67 -8.11 4.60
N LEU A 123 -11.73 -9.44 4.63
CA LEU A 123 -10.56 -10.28 4.36
C LEU A 123 -10.18 -10.26 2.87
N PRO A 124 -11.11 -10.42 1.90
CA PRO A 124 -10.74 -10.29 0.48
C PRO A 124 -10.23 -8.90 0.11
N MET A 125 -10.80 -7.83 0.70
CA MET A 125 -10.35 -6.47 0.45
C MET A 125 -8.91 -6.27 0.92
N GLY A 126 -8.60 -6.68 2.16
CA GLY A 126 -7.23 -6.64 2.66
C GLY A 126 -6.28 -7.51 1.84
N ALA A 127 -6.67 -8.75 1.55
CA ALA A 127 -5.87 -9.69 0.75
C ALA A 127 -5.51 -9.11 -0.62
N ALA A 128 -6.44 -8.41 -1.28
CA ALA A 128 -6.17 -7.75 -2.56
C ALA A 128 -5.19 -6.57 -2.45
N ILE A 129 -5.21 -5.82 -1.34
CA ILE A 129 -4.31 -4.67 -1.11
C ILE A 129 -2.88 -5.13 -0.81
N TRP A 130 -2.73 -6.17 0.02
CA TRP A 130 -1.42 -6.65 0.49
C TRP A 130 -0.93 -7.91 -0.24
N SER A 131 -1.60 -8.31 -1.32
CA SER A 131 -1.27 -9.50 -2.12
C SER A 131 -1.06 -10.75 -1.25
N SER A 132 -1.94 -10.95 -0.27
CA SER A 132 -1.83 -12.03 0.73
C SER A 132 -2.98 -13.02 0.60
N SER A 133 -2.84 -14.19 1.22
CA SER A 133 -3.98 -15.09 1.44
C SER A 133 -4.97 -14.52 2.46
N LEU A 134 -6.20 -15.05 2.47
CA LEU A 134 -7.21 -14.71 3.48
C LEU A 134 -6.77 -15.13 4.90
N GLN A 135 -5.96 -16.19 5.02
CA GLN A 135 -5.47 -16.69 6.31
C GLN A 135 -4.37 -15.79 6.87
N GLU A 136 -3.46 -15.30 6.04
CA GLU A 136 -2.48 -14.29 6.44
C GLU A 136 -3.17 -12.98 6.82
N MET A 137 -4.21 -12.58 6.08
CA MET A 137 -4.97 -11.37 6.36
C MET A 137 -5.64 -11.38 7.75
N ARG A 138 -6.04 -12.55 8.26
CA ARG A 138 -6.56 -12.67 9.64
C ARG A 138 -5.54 -12.26 10.71
N ARG A 139 -4.27 -12.60 10.47
CA ARG A 139 -3.14 -12.34 11.39
C ARG A 139 -2.52 -10.96 11.19
N PHE A 140 -2.99 -10.19 10.21
CA PHE A 140 -2.39 -8.91 9.89
C PHE A 140 -2.54 -7.91 11.05
N PRO A 141 -1.51 -7.10 11.33
CA PRO A 141 -1.55 -6.11 12.40
C PRO A 141 -2.70 -5.12 12.24
N LEU A 142 -3.62 -5.09 13.21
CA LEU A 142 -4.78 -4.21 13.20
C LEU A 142 -4.39 -2.72 13.13
N PRO A 143 -3.38 -2.22 13.87
CA PRO A 143 -3.02 -0.80 13.81
C PRO A 143 -2.62 -0.35 12.40
N LEU A 144 -1.88 -1.19 11.68
CA LEU A 144 -1.47 -0.90 10.30
C LEU A 144 -2.68 -0.96 9.36
N PHE A 145 -3.54 -1.97 9.53
CA PHE A 145 -4.74 -2.14 8.72
C PHE A 145 -5.68 -0.93 8.82
N LEU A 146 -6.04 -0.53 10.04
CA LEU A 146 -6.99 0.56 10.27
C LEU A 146 -6.43 1.91 9.79
N ARG A 147 -5.15 2.20 10.06
CA ARG A 147 -4.49 3.43 9.58
C ARG A 147 -4.46 3.48 8.06
N PHE A 148 -4.16 2.36 7.41
CA PHE A 148 -4.21 2.31 5.94
C PHE A 148 -5.63 2.59 5.45
N PHE A 149 -6.64 1.94 6.02
CA PHE A 149 -8.04 2.13 5.60
C PHE A 149 -8.51 3.58 5.79
N GLU A 150 -8.15 4.22 6.89
CA GLU A 150 -8.50 5.62 7.17
C GLU A 150 -7.81 6.59 6.19
N ASN A 151 -6.50 6.44 6.02
CA ASN A 151 -5.70 7.28 5.12
C ASN A 151 -6.23 7.20 3.67
N HIS A 152 -6.69 6.03 3.25
CA HIS A 152 -7.17 5.80 1.89
C HIS A 152 -8.69 5.96 1.72
N GLY A 153 -9.39 6.45 2.73
CA GLY A 153 -10.84 6.71 2.69
C GLY A 153 -11.70 5.45 2.55
N LEU A 154 -11.16 4.28 2.90
CA LEU A 154 -11.89 3.00 2.86
C LEU A 154 -12.89 2.87 4.02
N LEU A 155 -12.70 3.64 5.09
CA LEU A 155 -13.68 3.78 6.18
C LEU A 155 -14.76 4.85 5.90
N ASP A 156 -14.62 5.59 4.79
CA ASP A 156 -15.48 6.72 4.45
C ASP A 156 -16.61 6.33 3.49
N ILE A 157 -17.80 6.84 3.79
CA ILE A 157 -18.98 6.73 2.91
C ILE A 157 -19.10 7.95 1.99
N ARG A 158 -18.64 9.12 2.45
CA ARG A 158 -18.63 10.41 1.75
C ARG A 158 -17.24 11.04 1.89
N ASP A 159 -16.94 12.04 1.07
CA ASP A 159 -15.69 12.82 1.17
C ASP A 159 -14.42 11.97 1.06
N ARG A 160 -14.47 10.96 0.20
CA ARG A 160 -13.32 10.09 -0.12
C ARG A 160 -12.22 10.91 -0.82
N PRO A 161 -10.95 10.57 -0.59
CA PRO A 161 -9.85 11.27 -1.24
C PRO A 161 -9.88 11.04 -2.77
N GLN A 162 -9.44 12.04 -3.53
CA GLN A 162 -9.31 11.87 -4.97
C GLN A 162 -8.05 11.06 -5.27
N TRP A 163 -8.21 9.97 -6.02
CA TRP A 163 -7.09 9.15 -6.46
C TRP A 163 -6.48 9.68 -7.76
N TYR A 164 -5.18 9.49 -7.89
CA TYR A 164 -4.40 9.89 -9.05
C TYR A 164 -3.41 8.79 -9.44
N VAL A 165 -3.05 8.79 -10.72
CA VAL A 165 -1.89 8.09 -11.27
C VAL A 165 -0.88 9.11 -11.78
N VAL A 166 0.37 8.68 -11.94
CA VAL A 166 1.40 9.47 -12.63
C VAL A 166 1.17 9.29 -14.14
N PRO A 167 1.00 10.37 -14.92
CA PRO A 167 0.88 10.27 -16.38
C PRO A 167 2.13 9.58 -16.96
N GLY A 168 1.94 8.57 -17.82
CA GLY A 168 3.04 7.76 -18.36
C GLY A 168 3.59 6.69 -17.41
N GLY A 169 3.03 6.56 -16.20
CA GLY A 169 3.39 5.56 -15.21
C GLY A 169 4.39 6.05 -14.16
N SER A 170 4.47 5.32 -13.05
CA SER A 170 5.29 5.67 -11.88
C SER A 170 6.79 5.83 -12.19
N ARG A 171 7.31 5.21 -13.26
CA ARG A 171 8.73 5.38 -13.65
C ARG A 171 9.08 6.81 -14.03
N GLU A 172 8.10 7.62 -14.45
CA GLU A 172 8.35 8.97 -14.97
C GLU A 172 8.91 9.92 -13.90
N TYR A 173 8.46 9.81 -12.64
CA TYR A 173 9.04 10.64 -11.58
C TYR A 173 10.47 10.23 -11.24
N VAL A 174 10.80 8.93 -11.36
CA VAL A 174 12.18 8.45 -11.19
C VAL A 174 13.07 9.01 -12.30
N ARG A 175 12.61 8.95 -13.56
CA ARG A 175 13.32 9.52 -14.70
C ARG A 175 13.57 11.02 -14.54
N ALA A 176 12.53 11.76 -14.17
CA ALA A 176 12.62 13.21 -13.95
C ALA A 176 13.58 13.54 -12.80
N LEU A 177 13.54 12.77 -11.70
CA LEU A 177 14.46 12.94 -10.57
C LEU A 177 15.92 12.70 -10.98
N LEU A 178 16.19 11.62 -11.71
CA LEU A 178 17.54 11.31 -12.22
C LEU A 178 18.06 12.41 -13.15
N ALA A 179 17.23 12.89 -14.07
CA ALA A 179 17.59 13.99 -14.97
C ALA A 179 17.90 15.29 -14.21
N ARG A 180 17.13 15.60 -13.15
CA ARG A 180 17.33 16.78 -12.30
C ARG A 180 18.61 16.70 -11.46
N LEU A 181 19.00 15.50 -11.05
CA LEU A 181 20.26 15.26 -10.32
C LEU A 181 21.46 15.40 -11.27
N GLY A 182 21.35 14.82 -12.47
CA GLY A 182 22.39 14.87 -13.50
C GLY A 182 23.73 14.38 -12.95
N ASP A 183 24.79 15.13 -13.26
CA ASP A 183 26.17 14.78 -12.90
C ASP A 183 26.47 14.82 -11.39
N ARG A 184 25.53 15.31 -10.57
CA ARG A 184 25.66 15.27 -9.10
C ARG A 184 25.44 13.88 -8.52
N LEU A 185 24.94 12.93 -9.32
CA LEU A 185 24.66 11.57 -8.91
C LEU A 185 25.55 10.59 -9.70
N ASP A 186 26.44 9.89 -9.00
CA ASP A 186 27.07 8.66 -9.53
C ASP A 186 26.10 7.48 -9.34
N LEU A 187 25.32 7.16 -10.38
CA LEU A 187 24.35 6.07 -10.36
C LEU A 187 25.00 4.75 -10.81
N ARG A 188 25.12 3.80 -9.88
CA ARG A 188 25.62 2.45 -10.18
C ARG A 188 24.50 1.42 -10.15
N LEU A 189 24.08 0.98 -11.32
CA LEU A 189 23.12 -0.12 -11.49
C LEU A 189 23.84 -1.47 -11.44
N ASN A 190 23.13 -2.54 -11.08
CA ASN A 190 23.67 -3.90 -10.99
C ASN A 190 24.91 -4.01 -10.07
N ALA A 191 25.03 -3.10 -9.10
CA ALA A 191 26.14 -3.04 -8.14
C ALA A 191 25.63 -3.34 -6.72
N PRO A 192 25.25 -4.60 -6.41
CA PRO A 192 24.79 -4.94 -5.07
C PRO A 192 25.92 -4.75 -4.05
N VAL A 193 25.61 -4.02 -2.98
CA VAL A 193 26.48 -3.90 -1.81
C VAL A 193 26.44 -5.22 -1.04
N GLN A 194 27.60 -5.85 -0.90
CA GLN A 194 27.75 -7.15 -0.22
C GLN A 194 27.98 -6.98 1.29
N GLN A 195 28.73 -5.94 1.67
CA GLN A 195 29.05 -5.64 3.05
C GLN A 195 29.24 -4.14 3.26
N VAL A 196 28.93 -3.67 4.46
CA VAL A 196 29.18 -2.29 4.92
C VAL A 196 29.95 -2.34 6.22
N GLU A 197 31.16 -1.80 6.23
CA GLU A 197 32.02 -1.73 7.41
C GLU A 197 32.18 -0.28 7.85
N ARG A 198 31.89 0.02 9.12
CA ARG A 198 32.04 1.37 9.68
C ARG A 198 33.24 1.42 10.61
N HIS A 199 34.09 2.41 10.41
CA HIS A 199 35.28 2.66 11.21
C HIS A 199 35.38 4.14 11.63
N PRO A 200 36.28 4.52 12.55
CA PRO A 200 36.41 5.90 12.98
C PRO A 200 36.69 6.90 11.85
N ALA A 201 37.33 6.46 10.76
CA ALA A 201 37.69 7.29 9.61
C ALA A 201 36.59 7.37 8.52
N GLY A 202 35.50 6.60 8.61
CA GLY A 202 34.45 6.58 7.59
C GLY A 202 33.75 5.24 7.44
N VAL A 203 33.23 4.97 6.24
CA VAL A 203 32.49 3.76 5.86
C VAL A 203 33.12 3.15 4.62
N ILE A 204 33.33 1.83 4.64
CA ILE A 204 33.81 1.04 3.52
C ILE A 204 32.65 0.17 3.01
N LEU A 205 32.35 0.26 1.71
CA LEU A 205 31.42 -0.62 1.02
C LEU A 205 32.19 -1.68 0.27
N ARG A 206 31.86 -2.96 0.47
CA ARG A 206 32.34 -4.06 -0.37
C ARG A 206 31.34 -4.34 -1.48
N LEU A 207 31.81 -4.27 -2.72
CA LEU A 207 31.09 -4.57 -3.95
C LEU A 207 31.79 -5.74 -4.65
N ALA A 208 31.09 -6.41 -5.57
CA ALA A 208 31.74 -7.41 -6.43
C ALA A 208 32.89 -6.83 -7.28
N SER A 209 32.83 -5.52 -7.58
CA SER A 209 33.85 -4.80 -8.34
C SER A 209 35.01 -4.26 -7.50
N GLY A 210 34.99 -4.43 -6.18
CA GLY A 210 36.01 -3.93 -5.26
C GLY A 210 35.44 -3.13 -4.09
N GLU A 211 36.27 -2.28 -3.50
CA GLU A 211 35.92 -1.47 -2.33
C GLU A 211 35.63 -0.01 -2.72
N ALA A 212 34.75 0.64 -1.96
CA ALA A 212 34.47 2.07 -2.08
C ALA A 212 34.39 2.73 -0.70
N HIS A 213 34.98 3.92 -0.55
CA HIS A 213 35.09 4.64 0.71
C HIS A 213 34.18 5.88 0.72
N PHE A 214 33.47 6.09 1.82
CA PHE A 214 32.56 7.23 2.01
C PHE A 214 32.62 7.75 3.45
N ASP A 215 32.30 9.03 3.64
CA ASP A 215 32.17 9.60 4.99
C ASP A 215 30.91 9.10 5.71
N GLN A 216 29.82 8.94 4.95
CA GLN A 216 28.50 8.55 5.46
C GLN A 216 27.80 7.60 4.50
N VAL A 217 26.87 6.81 5.03
CA VAL A 217 26.00 5.92 4.25
C VAL A 217 24.55 6.08 4.70
N ILE A 218 23.63 6.12 3.74
CA ILE A 218 22.18 6.11 3.98
C ILE A 218 21.63 4.83 3.38
N PHE A 219 21.01 3.99 4.22
CA PHE A 219 20.34 2.78 3.77
C PHE A 219 18.90 3.10 3.35
N ALA A 220 18.63 2.99 2.04
CA ALA A 220 17.30 3.10 1.46
C ALA A 220 16.75 1.73 1.00
N CYS A 221 17.08 0.67 1.73
CA CYS A 221 16.70 -0.72 1.44
C CYS A 221 15.88 -1.34 2.59
N HIS A 222 15.29 -2.52 2.35
CA HIS A 222 14.58 -3.25 3.41
C HIS A 222 15.53 -3.62 4.56
N SER A 223 15.03 -3.62 5.79
CA SER A 223 15.83 -3.88 7.01
C SER A 223 16.56 -5.23 7.02
N ARG A 224 16.06 -6.24 6.29
CA ARG A 224 16.73 -7.54 6.13
C ARG A 224 17.82 -7.52 5.04
N ALA A 225 17.70 -6.65 4.04
CA ALA A 225 18.69 -6.50 2.97
C ALA A 225 19.94 -5.72 3.42
N GLY A 226 19.80 -4.81 4.40
CA GLY A 226 20.93 -4.10 5.00
C GLY A 226 21.61 -4.82 6.17
N ALA A 227 21.14 -6.01 6.56
CA ALA A 227 21.63 -6.75 7.73
C ALA A 227 22.48 -7.99 7.37
N GLY A 228 22.88 -8.13 6.11
CA GLY A 228 23.98 -9.03 5.75
C GLY A 228 25.27 -8.49 6.36
N ASP A 229 25.66 -9.07 7.49
CA ASP A 229 26.97 -8.94 8.13
C ASP A 229 27.33 -7.56 8.73
N ALA A 230 26.34 -6.86 9.31
CA ALA A 230 26.62 -5.82 10.30
C ALA A 230 26.96 -6.48 11.65
N GLY A 231 28.20 -6.96 11.78
CA GLY A 231 28.78 -7.31 13.06
C GLY A 231 28.64 -6.15 14.03
N GLY A 232 27.86 -6.35 15.09
CA GLY A 232 27.82 -5.54 16.31
C GLY A 232 27.91 -4.02 16.14
N ALA A 233 26.85 -3.37 15.65
CA ALA A 233 26.72 -1.92 15.78
C ALA A 233 25.36 -1.53 16.38
N HIS A 234 25.43 -0.86 17.53
CA HIS A 234 24.32 -0.34 18.32
C HIS A 234 23.24 0.31 17.44
N ARG A 235 22.02 -0.24 17.50
CA ARG A 235 20.80 0.42 17.02
C ARG A 235 20.62 1.72 17.79
N ARG A 236 20.83 2.88 17.16
CA ARG A 236 20.15 4.12 17.52
C ARG A 236 19.07 4.37 16.47
N ARG A 237 17.82 4.35 16.93
CA ARG A 237 16.65 4.75 16.15
C ARG A 237 16.78 6.24 15.83
N ALA A 238 16.48 6.60 14.58
CA ALA A 238 15.98 7.93 14.27
C ALA A 238 14.56 8.08 14.84
#